data_AF-A0AAP0WRG3-F1
#
_entry.id   AF-A0AAP0WRG3-F1
#
_cell.length_a   1.000
_cell.length_b   1.000
_cell.length_c   1.000
_cell.angle_alpha   90.00
_cell.angle_beta   90.00
_cell.angle_gamma   90.00
#
_symmetry.space_group_name_H-M   'P 1'
#
loop_
_entity.id
_entity.type
_entity.pdbx_description
1 polymer ?
#
loop_
_entity_poly.entity_id
_entity_poly.type
_entity_poly.pdbx_seq_one_letter_code
_entity_poly.pdbx_strand_id
1 'polypeptide(L)'
;MALGSAFLLYGSVGGWSRTVFLLAHELPQEVGDFGILVRSGFSVSKALFFNFLSALVALAGTVLALLVGQDPGQSSLIEGFTAGGFIYIAVAGVLAEMNNNGNQTLKSTAIQLTSLILGMSIALCISLVE
;
A
#
# COMPACT_ATOMS: atom_id res chain seq x y z
N MET A 1 -0.26 0.35 10.05
CA MET A 1 -0.92 -0.69 10.88
C MET A 1 -0.36 -2.07 10.61
N ALA A 2 -0.33 -2.54 9.35
CA ALA A 2 0.24 -3.85 8.97
C ALA A 2 1.64 -4.13 9.53
N LEU A 3 2.54 -3.13 9.57
CA LEU A 3 3.87 -3.30 10.17
C LEU A 3 3.78 -3.61 11.66
N GLY A 4 2.96 -2.87 12.41
CA GLY A 4 2.83 -3.04 13.86
C GLY A 4 2.24 -4.40 14.23
N SER A 5 1.20 -4.85 13.52
CA SER A 5 0.61 -6.18 13.73
C SER A 5 1.60 -7.30 13.39
N ALA A 6 2.42 -7.11 12.36
CA ALA A 6 3.42 -8.09 11.94
C ALA A 6 4.49 -8.36 13.00
N PHE A 7 5.01 -7.31 13.64
CA PHE A 7 5.97 -7.44 14.74
C PHE A 7 5.37 -8.14 15.96
N LEU A 8 4.05 -8.01 16.17
CA LEU A 8 3.35 -8.66 17.29
C LEU A 8 3.03 -10.14 16.99
N LEU A 9 2.62 -10.48 15.76
CA LEU A 9 2.18 -11.83 15.38
C LEU A 9 3.33 -12.74 14.96
N TYR A 10 4.30 -12.22 14.22
CA TYR A 10 5.37 -13.00 13.58
C TYR A 10 6.75 -12.72 14.19
N GLY A 11 6.80 -11.94 15.27
CA GLY A 11 8.02 -11.54 15.95
C GLY A 11 8.94 -10.67 15.11
N SER A 12 10.20 -10.53 15.55
CA SER A 12 11.17 -9.64 14.91
C SER A 12 11.49 -10.01 13.47
N VAL A 13 11.68 -11.32 13.17
CA VAL A 13 12.05 -11.79 11.83
C VAL A 13 10.93 -11.53 10.82
N GLY A 14 9.69 -11.92 11.13
CA GLY A 14 8.54 -11.66 10.26
C GLY A 14 8.21 -10.17 10.13
N GLY A 15 8.36 -9.40 11.22
CA GLY A 15 8.21 -7.95 11.20
C GLY A 15 9.19 -7.26 10.25
N TRP A 16 10.47 -7.63 10.27
CA TRP A 16 11.47 -7.09 9.35
C TRP A 16 11.24 -7.53 7.90
N SER A 17 10.83 -8.79 7.66
CA SER A 17 10.47 -9.28 6.32
C SER A 17 9.36 -8.42 5.70
N ARG A 18 8.24 -8.27 6.42
CA ARG A 18 7.11 -7.43 5.99
C ARG A 18 7.48 -5.96 5.82
N THR A 19 8.43 -5.46 6.61
CA THR A 19 8.94 -4.08 6.45
C THR A 19 9.62 -3.88 5.11
N VAL A 20 10.52 -4.80 4.72
CA VAL A 20 11.22 -4.74 3.44
C VAL A 20 10.23 -4.89 2.27
N PHE A 21 9.29 -5.82 2.39
CA PHE A 21 8.25 -6.02 1.39
C PHE A 21 7.37 -4.77 1.20
N LEU A 22 6.84 -4.21 2.29
CA LEU A 22 6.01 -3.01 2.24
C LEU A 22 6.80 -1.83 1.69
N LEU A 23 8.07 -1.66 2.07
CA LEU A 23 8.92 -0.60 1.54
C LEU A 23 9.07 -0.72 0.01
N ALA A 24 9.27 -1.92 -0.51
CA ALA A 24 9.37 -2.15 -1.95
C ALA A 24 8.07 -1.81 -2.71
N HIS A 25 6.91 -1.89 -2.06
CA HIS A 25 5.61 -1.56 -2.65
C HIS A 25 5.21 -0.09 -2.48
N GLU A 26 5.57 0.53 -1.35
CA GLU A 26 5.24 1.93 -1.04
C GLU A 26 6.12 2.90 -1.84
N LEU A 27 7.38 2.56 -2.11
CA LEU A 27 8.31 3.46 -2.80
C LEU A 27 7.82 3.82 -4.22
N PRO A 28 7.41 2.86 -5.08
CA PRO A 28 6.80 3.16 -6.36
C PRO A 28 5.47 3.93 -6.23
N GLN A 29 4.66 3.61 -5.21
CA GLN A 29 3.38 4.25 -4.98
C GLN A 29 3.54 5.73 -4.64
N GLU A 30 4.42 6.07 -3.70
CA GLU A 30 4.68 7.45 -3.29
C GLU A 30 5.30 8.27 -4.44
N VAL A 31 6.16 7.66 -5.28
CA VAL A 31 6.66 8.32 -6.50
C VAL A 31 5.52 8.60 -7.49
N GLY A 32 4.56 7.69 -7.60
CA GLY A 32 3.34 7.87 -8.40
C GLY A 32 2.47 9.01 -7.86
N ASP A 33 2.17 9.02 -6.57
CA ASP A 33 1.36 10.04 -5.90
C ASP A 33 2.01 11.42 -6.01
N PHE A 34 3.33 11.50 -5.85
CA PHE A 34 4.09 12.72 -6.13
C PHE A 34 3.90 13.20 -7.57
N GLY A 35 3.99 12.28 -8.56
CA GLY A 35 3.75 12.59 -9.96
C GLY A 35 2.33 13.11 -10.23
N ILE A 36 1.32 12.54 -9.57
CA ILE A 36 -0.07 12.99 -9.67
C ILE A 36 -0.23 14.40 -9.09
N LEU A 37 0.35 14.69 -7.92
CA LEU A 37 0.31 16.02 -7.30
C LEU A 37 0.99 17.09 -8.15
N VAL A 38 2.15 16.79 -8.73
CA VAL A 38 2.83 17.72 -9.65
C VAL A 38 1.97 17.95 -10.90
N ARG A 39 1.38 16.90 -11.48
CA ARG A 39 0.50 17.00 -12.66
C ARG A 39 -0.79 17.77 -12.37
N SER A 40 -1.29 17.75 -11.14
CA SER A 40 -2.47 18.51 -10.71
C SER A 40 -2.18 19.99 -10.42
N GLY A 41 -0.94 20.44 -10.61
CA GLY A 41 -0.54 21.85 -10.53
C GLY A 41 0.14 22.26 -9.22
N PHE A 42 0.52 21.31 -8.37
CA PHE A 42 1.28 21.62 -7.16
C PHE A 42 2.75 21.91 -7.52
N SER A 43 3.38 22.83 -6.78
CA SER A 43 4.84 22.99 -6.85
C SER A 43 5.52 21.76 -6.24
N VAL A 44 6.74 21.45 -6.70
CA VAL A 44 7.52 20.30 -6.22
C VAL A 44 7.62 20.27 -4.70
N SER A 45 7.88 21.41 -4.06
CA SER A 45 7.97 21.50 -2.59
C SER A 45 6.65 21.18 -1.90
N LYS A 46 5.51 21.62 -2.46
CA LYS A 46 4.19 21.29 -1.90
C LYS A 46 3.88 19.80 -2.08
N ALA A 47 4.14 19.25 -3.26
CA ALA A 47 3.92 17.83 -3.54
C ALA A 47 4.73 16.93 -2.60
N LEU A 48 6.02 17.24 -2.39
CA LEU A 48 6.85 16.53 -1.40
C LEU A 48 6.35 16.69 0.03
N PHE A 49 5.88 17.88 0.42
CA PHE A 49 5.34 18.11 1.76
C PHE A 49 4.09 17.28 2.04
N PHE A 50 3.14 17.23 1.10
CA PHE A 50 1.93 16.43 1.26
C PHE A 50 2.21 14.93 1.24
N ASN A 51 3.13 14.48 0.39
CA ASN A 51 3.60 13.10 0.37
C ASN A 51 4.22 12.71 1.73
N PHE A 52 5.14 13.54 2.25
CA PHE A 52 5.72 13.33 3.58
C PHE A 52 4.66 13.31 4.70
N LEU A 53 3.67 14.21 4.64
CA LEU A 53 2.59 14.24 5.61
C LEU A 53 1.74 12.96 5.58
N SER A 54 1.51 12.40 4.39
CA SER A 54 0.86 11.08 4.21
C SER A 54 1.67 9.97 4.88
N ALA A 55 2.98 9.93 4.66
CA ALA A 55 3.87 8.94 5.28
C ALA A 55 3.86 8.98 6.82
N LEU A 56 3.64 10.16 7.43
CA LEU A 56 3.47 10.27 8.89
C LEU A 56 2.21 9.55 9.40
N VAL A 57 1.14 9.47 8.59
CA VAL A 57 -0.07 8.72 8.94
C VAL A 57 0.22 7.22 8.98
N ALA A 58 1.05 6.72 8.07
CA ALA A 58 1.49 5.31 8.09
C ALA A 58 2.29 4.98 9.37
N LEU A 59 3.18 5.89 9.80
CA LEU A 59 3.90 5.81 11.08
C LEU A 59 2.94 5.80 12.27
N ALA A 60 1.99 6.73 12.31
CA ALA A 60 0.98 6.81 13.37
C ALA A 60 0.15 5.52 13.45
N GLY A 61 -0.27 4.98 12.31
CA GLY A 61 -0.97 3.70 12.25
C GLY A 61 -0.14 2.52 12.74
N THR A 62 1.18 2.53 12.54
CA THR A 62 2.07 1.49 13.08
C THR A 62 2.17 1.58 14.60
N VAL A 63 2.32 2.78 15.15
CA VAL A 63 2.31 3.01 16.61
C VAL A 63 0.97 2.56 17.21
N LEU A 64 -0.15 2.93 16.61
CA LEU A 64 -1.48 2.51 17.06
C LEU A 64 -1.64 0.99 17.08
N ALA A 65 -1.15 0.30 16.03
CA ALA A 65 -1.21 -1.16 15.98
C ALA A 65 -0.38 -1.81 17.10
N LEU A 66 0.80 -1.26 17.44
CA LEU A 66 1.63 -1.77 18.54
C LEU A 66 1.01 -1.54 19.92
N LEU A 67 0.24 -0.46 20.09
CA LEU A 67 -0.43 -0.15 21.36
C LEU A 67 -1.69 -1.00 21.58
N VAL A 68 -2.48 -1.22 20.53
CA VAL A 68 -3.80 -1.88 20.62
C VAL A 68 -3.73 -3.37 20.30
N GLY A 69 -2.76 -3.81 19.50
CA GLY A 69 -2.65 -5.19 18.99
C GLY A 69 -1.94 -6.19 19.91
N GLN A 70 -1.86 -5.94 21.22
CA GLN A 70 -1.09 -6.79 22.14
C GLN A 70 -1.68 -8.20 22.28
N ASP A 71 -3.00 -8.33 22.18
CA ASP A 71 -3.66 -9.63 22.16
C ASP A 71 -3.71 -10.18 20.72
N PRO A 72 -3.50 -11.49 20.52
CA PRO A 72 -3.55 -12.11 19.18
C PRO A 72 -4.87 -11.85 18.44
N GLY A 73 -5.99 -11.82 19.18
CA GLY A 73 -7.30 -11.52 18.61
C GLY A 73 -7.40 -10.08 18.08
N GLN A 74 -6.83 -9.10 18.79
CA GLN A 74 -6.83 -7.70 18.35
C GLN A 74 -5.90 -7.49 17.17
N SER A 75 -4.72 -8.12 17.17
CA SER A 75 -3.80 -8.06 16.04
C SER A 75 -4.41 -8.64 14.75
N SER A 76 -5.15 -9.76 14.86
CA SER A 76 -5.89 -10.32 13.72
C SER A 76 -6.98 -9.39 13.18
N LEU A 77 -7.71 -8.68 14.07
CA LEU A 77 -8.68 -7.66 13.65
C LEU A 77 -8.01 -6.47 12.96
N ILE A 78 -6.84 -6.03 13.43
CA ILE A 78 -6.05 -4.96 12.81
C ILE A 78 -5.58 -5.38 11.42
N GLU A 79 -5.15 -6.64 11.23
CA GLU A 79 -4.80 -7.17 9.91
C GLU A 79 -6.02 -7.21 8.98
N GLY A 80 -7.17 -7.70 9.46
CA GLY A 80 -8.41 -7.70 8.69
C GLY A 80 -8.84 -6.29 8.26
N PHE A 81 -8.76 -5.32 9.17
CA PHE A 81 -9.00 -3.91 8.87
C PHE A 81 -8.01 -3.38 7.82
N THR A 82 -6.73 -3.68 7.97
CA THR A 82 -5.68 -3.21 7.05
C THR A 82 -5.84 -3.81 5.66
N ALA A 83 -6.16 -5.11 5.57
CA ALA A 83 -6.43 -5.80 4.31
C ALA A 83 -7.65 -5.19 3.59
N GLY A 84 -8.74 -4.93 4.33
CA GLY A 84 -9.92 -4.24 3.80
C GLY A 84 -9.59 -2.83 3.28
N GLY A 85 -8.74 -2.09 4.01
CA GLY A 85 -8.25 -0.77 3.58
C GLY A 85 -7.46 -0.82 2.27
N PHE A 86 -6.55 -1.78 2.11
CA PHE A 86 -5.81 -1.96 0.85
C PHE A 86 -6.72 -2.34 -0.32
N ILE A 87 -7.72 -3.20 -0.09
CA ILE A 87 -8.72 -3.53 -1.11
C ILE A 87 -9.50 -2.27 -1.52
N TYR A 88 -9.93 -1.45 -0.55
CA TYR A 88 -10.62 -0.20 -0.83
C TYR A 88 -9.75 0.75 -1.67
N ILE A 89 -8.48 0.96 -1.29
CA ILE A 89 -7.56 1.83 -2.04
C ILE A 89 -7.32 1.28 -3.46
N ALA A 90 -7.15 -0.03 -3.61
CA ALA A 90 -6.95 -0.65 -4.92
C ALA A 90 -8.17 -0.46 -5.85
N VAL A 91 -9.39 -0.60 -5.31
CA VAL A 91 -10.63 -0.44 -6.10
C VAL A 91 -10.98 1.03 -6.34
N ALA A 92 -10.98 1.86 -5.29
CA ALA A 92 -11.41 3.25 -5.37
C ALA A 92 -10.34 4.18 -5.98
N GLY A 93 -9.06 3.85 -5.82
CA GLY A 93 -7.95 4.60 -6.38
C GLY A 93 -7.53 4.05 -7.74
N VAL A 94 -6.82 2.92 -7.73
CA VAL A 94 -6.14 2.38 -8.92
C VAL A 94 -7.13 2.02 -10.03
N LEU A 95 -8.17 1.24 -9.72
CA LEU A 95 -9.15 0.82 -10.74
C LEU A 95 -9.98 1.99 -11.27
N ALA A 96 -10.34 2.97 -10.43
CA ALA A 96 -11.04 4.17 -10.86
C ALA A 96 -10.17 5.05 -11.78
N GLU A 97 -8.89 5.23 -11.46
CA GLU A 97 -7.95 6.00 -12.29
C GLU A 97 -7.70 5.32 -13.64
N MET A 98 -7.62 3.98 -13.67
CA MET A 98 -7.55 3.22 -14.93
C MET A 98 -8.77 3.50 -15.81
N ASN A 99 -9.96 3.59 -15.20
CA ASN A 99 -11.24 3.82 -15.91
C ASN A 99 -11.42 5.27 -16.40
N ASN A 100 -10.89 6.26 -15.68
CA ASN A 100 -11.06 7.68 -16.02
C ASN A 100 -10.10 8.19 -17.12
N ASN A 101 -9.11 7.41 -17.53
CA ASN A 101 -8.25 7.74 -18.66
C ASN A 101 -9.00 7.52 -19.99
N GLY A 102 -9.64 8.58 -20.51
CA GLY A 102 -10.59 8.57 -21.64
C GLY A 102 -10.11 8.06 -23.02
N ASN A 103 -8.92 7.47 -23.13
CA ASN A 103 -8.39 6.81 -24.33
C ASN A 103 -8.15 5.30 -24.10
N GLN A 104 -9.14 4.61 -23.53
CA GLN A 104 -9.05 3.17 -23.31
C GLN A 104 -9.14 2.41 -24.64
N THR A 105 -8.00 1.95 -25.14
CA THR A 105 -7.94 0.93 -26.18
C THR A 105 -7.97 -0.45 -25.54
N LEU A 106 -8.56 -1.46 -26.21
CA LEU A 106 -8.55 -2.85 -25.73
C LEU A 106 -7.13 -3.34 -25.38
N LYS A 107 -6.12 -2.87 -26.11
CA LYS A 107 -4.71 -3.16 -25.85
C LYS A 107 -4.23 -2.57 -24.51
N SER A 108 -4.61 -1.33 -24.21
CA SER A 108 -4.27 -0.67 -22.94
C SER A 108 -4.92 -1.36 -21.75
N THR A 109 -6.20 -1.72 -21.86
CA THR A 109 -6.92 -2.49 -20.83
C THR A 109 -6.30 -3.87 -20.63
N ALA A 110 -5.89 -4.55 -21.71
CA ALA A 110 -5.21 -5.84 -21.61
C ALA A 110 -3.85 -5.72 -20.87
N ILE A 111 -3.03 -4.72 -21.21
CA ILE A 111 -1.74 -4.47 -20.54
C ILE A 111 -1.95 -4.14 -19.06
N GLN A 112 -2.97 -3.35 -18.76
CA GLN A 112 -3.36 -2.98 -17.41
C GLN A 112 -3.74 -4.21 -16.57
N LEU A 113 -4.65 -5.06 -17.08
CA LEU A 113 -5.06 -6.29 -16.39
C LEU A 113 -3.91 -7.28 -16.24
N THR A 114 -3.07 -7.46 -17.27
CA THR A 114 -1.91 -8.36 -17.17
C THR A 114 -0.89 -7.85 -16.15
N SER A 115 -0.64 -6.54 -16.09
CA SER A 115 0.25 -5.95 -15.08
C SER A 115 -0.31 -6.08 -13.65
N LEU A 116 -1.62 -5.95 -13.47
CA LEU A 116 -2.29 -6.16 -12.18
C LEU A 116 -2.17 -7.62 -11.72
N ILE A 117 -2.47 -8.57 -12.62
CA ILE A 117 -2.35 -10.00 -12.32
C ILE A 117 -0.90 -10.35 -11.99
N LEU A 118 0.06 -9.84 -12.76
CA LEU A 118 1.48 -10.07 -12.52
C LEU A 118 1.91 -9.55 -11.14
N GLY A 119 1.52 -8.32 -10.78
CA GLY A 119 1.79 -7.75 -9.46
C GLY A 119 1.21 -8.59 -8.33
N MET A 120 -0.02 -9.06 -8.49
CA MET A 120 -0.67 -9.92 -7.50
C MET A 120 -0.03 -11.30 -7.41
N SER A 121 0.43 -11.88 -8.53
CA SER A 121 1.20 -13.12 -8.54
C SER A 121 2.55 -12.99 -7.81
N ILE A 122 3.25 -11.87 -7.99
CA ILE A 122 4.51 -11.60 -7.28
C ILE A 122 4.26 -11.50 -5.77
N ALA A 123 3.24 -10.74 -5.35
CA ALA A 123 2.88 -10.61 -3.95
C ALA A 123 2.50 -11.97 -3.32
N LEU A 124 1.74 -12.80 -4.04
CA LEU A 124 1.37 -14.14 -3.58
C LEU A 124 2.59 -15.07 -3.49
N CYS A 125 3.51 -15.00 -4.45
CA CYS A 125 4.73 -15.80 -4.42
C CYS A 125 5.60 -15.45 -3.20
N ILE A 126 5.76 -14.16 -2.91
CA ILE A 126 6.48 -13.70 -1.72
C ILE A 126 5.79 -14.18 -0.44
N SER A 127 4.46 -14.06 -0.36
CA SER A 127 3.68 -14.54 0.79
C SER A 127 3.71 -16.06 1.00
N LEU A 128 4.05 -16.85 -0.02
CA LEU A 128 4.22 -18.31 0.12
C LEU A 128 5.64 -18.70 0.54
N VAL A 129 6.60 -17.79 0.38
CA VAL A 129 8.01 -18.00 0.72
C VAL A 129 8.33 -17.48 2.14
N GLU A 130 7.61 -16.46 2.60
CA GLU A 130 7.62 -15.96 3.98
C GLU A 130 6.77 -16.83 4.93
#